data_AF-A0A497QXR3-F1
#
_entry.id   AF-A0A497QXR3-F1
#
_cell.length_a   1.000
_cell.length_b   1.000
_cell.length_c   1.000
_cell.angle_alpha   90.00
_cell.angle_beta   90.00
_cell.angle_gamma   90.00
#
_symmetry.space_group_name_H-M   'P 1'
#
loop_
_entity.id
_entity.type
_entity.pdbx_description
1 polymer ?
#
loop_
_entity_poly.entity_id
_entity_poly.type
_entity_poly.pdbx_seq_one_letter_code
_entity_poly.pdbx_strand_id
1 'polypeptide(L)'
;MPPILCRLGLHKWRNYGEKVLIVWEEPGLIPFTKKEMKKLVYCKRECLRCGIKEKRKFLENIDGTLAAAGWERIEPTENNSVKC
;
A
#
# COMPACT_ATOMS: atom_id res chain seq x y z
N MET A 1 22.04 11.19 -1.37
CA MET A 1 21.89 9.86 -0.72
C MET A 1 21.22 8.91 -1.68
N PRO A 2 21.71 7.68 -1.87
CA PRO A 2 21.20 6.81 -2.91
C PRO A 2 19.74 6.40 -2.63
N PRO A 3 18.87 6.33 -3.65
CA PRO A 3 17.46 5.96 -3.53
C PRO A 3 17.23 4.49 -3.09
N ILE A 4 18.31 3.73 -2.89
CA ILE A 4 18.31 2.33 -2.43
C ILE A 4 17.69 2.19 -1.05
N LEU A 5 18.03 3.06 -0.10
CA LEU A 5 17.46 3.01 1.27
C LEU A 5 15.94 3.24 1.28
N CYS A 6 15.45 3.99 0.29
CA CYS A 6 14.03 4.18 0.07
C CYS A 6 13.36 2.89 -0.42
N ARG A 7 13.97 2.17 -1.39
CA ARG A 7 13.45 0.88 -1.88
C ARG A 7 13.39 -0.19 -0.78
N LEU A 8 14.31 -0.14 0.18
CA LEU A 8 14.34 -1.04 1.33
C LEU A 8 13.34 -0.64 2.44
N GLY A 9 12.61 0.46 2.28
CA GLY A 9 11.64 0.92 3.28
C GLY A 9 12.26 1.44 4.59
N LEU A 10 13.58 1.72 4.60
CA LEU A 10 14.32 2.12 5.82
C LEU A 10 14.17 3.61 6.18
N HIS A 11 13.59 4.40 5.29
CA HIS A 11 13.29 5.81 5.56
C HIS A 11 11.93 5.98 6.26
N LYS A 12 11.74 7.12 6.92
CA LYS A 12 10.43 7.50 7.44
C LYS A 12 9.50 7.86 6.28
N TRP A 13 8.30 7.31 6.32
CA TRP A 13 7.24 7.53 5.33
C TRP A 13 6.07 8.28 5.96
N ARG A 14 5.52 9.24 5.21
CA ARG A 14 4.25 9.90 5.51
C ARG A 14 3.16 9.26 4.68
N ASN A 15 2.12 8.76 5.34
CA ASN A 15 0.94 8.19 4.69
C ASN A 15 -0.07 9.29 4.34
N TYR A 16 -0.71 9.21 3.17
CA TYR A 16 -1.73 10.17 2.72
C TYR A 16 -2.65 9.57 1.64
N GLY A 17 -3.64 10.34 1.20
CA GLY A 17 -4.61 9.92 0.17
C GLY A 17 -5.84 9.22 0.76
N GLU A 18 -6.50 8.42 -0.07
CA GLU A 18 -7.70 7.67 0.31
C GLU A 18 -7.37 6.58 1.34
N LYS A 19 -8.33 6.35 2.24
CA LYS A 19 -8.27 5.28 3.23
C LYS A 19 -9.00 4.08 2.69
N VAL A 20 -8.31 2.94 2.66
CA VAL A 20 -8.92 1.65 2.29
C VAL A 20 -8.89 0.71 3.50
N LEU A 21 -9.88 -0.17 3.56
CA LEU A 21 -9.94 -1.24 4.55
C LEU A 21 -9.31 -2.49 3.93
N ILE A 22 -8.17 -2.93 4.45
CA ILE A 22 -7.61 -4.24 4.08
C ILE A 22 -8.19 -5.28 5.04
N VAL A 23 -8.74 -6.34 4.46
CA VAL A 23 -9.22 -7.52 5.17
C VAL A 23 -8.33 -8.70 4.79
N TRP A 24 -7.88 -9.47 5.77
CA TRP A 24 -7.12 -10.71 5.52
C TRP A 24 -7.49 -11.77 6.54
N GLU A 25 -7.30 -13.03 6.17
CA GLU A 25 -7.46 -14.17 7.09
C GLU A 25 -6.10 -14.53 7.68
N GLU A 26 -5.99 -14.60 8.99
CA GLU A 26 -4.82 -15.19 9.64
C GLU A 26 -5.04 -16.70 9.79
N PRO A 27 -4.05 -17.54 9.40
CA PRO A 27 -4.16 -18.97 9.65
C PRO A 27 -4.14 -19.22 11.15
N GLY A 28 -5.22 -19.82 11.67
CA GLY A 28 -5.28 -20.20 13.07
C GLY A 28 -4.27 -21.29 13.42
N LEU A 29 -3.76 -21.24 14.65
CA LEU A 29 -2.93 -22.31 15.23
C LEU A 29 -3.70 -23.63 15.36
N ILE A 30 -5.03 -23.55 15.46
CA ILE A 30 -5.93 -24.71 15.54
C ILE A 30 -6.62 -24.86 14.18
N PRO A 31 -6.68 -26.08 13.60
CA PRO A 31 -7.47 -26.33 12.40
C PRO A 31 -8.89 -25.76 12.58
N PHE A 32 -9.41 -25.10 11.55
CA PHE A 32 -10.75 -24.46 11.52
C PHE A 32 -10.91 -23.16 12.33
N THR A 33 -9.86 -22.62 12.95
CA THR A 33 -9.91 -21.27 13.55
C THR A 33 -9.41 -20.22 12.56
N LYS A 34 -10.20 -19.90 11.54
CA LYS A 34 -9.91 -18.72 10.69
C LYS A 34 -10.38 -17.46 11.40
N LYS A 35 -9.51 -16.48 11.56
CA LYS A 35 -9.89 -15.16 12.08
C LYS A 35 -9.74 -14.11 10.99
N GLU A 36 -10.84 -13.43 10.69
CA GLU A 36 -10.85 -12.28 9.80
C GLU A 36 -10.25 -11.08 10.54
N MET A 37 -9.22 -10.49 9.95
CA MET A 37 -8.51 -9.32 10.45
C MET A 37 -8.75 -8.14 9.53
N LYS A 38 -8.91 -6.95 10.11
CA LYS A 38 -9.21 -5.71 9.37
C LYS A 38 -8.24 -4.61 9.78
N LYS A 39 -7.69 -3.88 8.81
CA LYS A 39 -6.87 -2.70 9.07
C LYS A 39 -7.12 -1.62 8.06
N LEU A 40 -7.43 -0.44 8.57
CA LEU A 40 -7.60 0.75 7.77
C LEU A 40 -6.23 1.38 7.49
N VAL A 41 -5.97 1.68 6.22
CA VAL A 41 -4.65 2.09 5.73
C VAL A 41 -4.79 3.09 4.60
N TYR A 42 -3.79 3.95 4.43
CA TYR A 42 -3.75 4.90 3.33
C TYR A 42 -3.22 4.26 2.04
N CYS A 43 -3.75 4.70 0.89
CA CYS A 43 -3.37 4.20 -0.43
C CYS A 43 -2.09 4.83 -0.98
N LYS A 44 -1.62 5.95 -0.43
CA LYS A 44 -0.39 6.62 -0.88
C LYS A 44 0.56 6.88 0.29
N ARG A 45 1.86 6.91 -0.02
CA ARG A 45 2.91 7.28 0.93
C ARG A 45 4.03 8.06 0.26
N GLU A 46 4.65 8.95 1.02
CA GLU A 46 5.76 9.78 0.57
C GLU A 46 6.95 9.62 1.52
N CYS A 47 8.13 9.41 0.97
CA CYS A 47 9.36 9.35 1.75
C CYS A 47 9.75 10.75 2.19
N LEU A 48 9.79 11.00 3.50
CA LEU A 48 10.11 12.31 4.08
C LEU A 48 11.55 12.78 3.81
N ARG A 49 12.43 11.86 3.39
CA ARG A 49 13.83 12.17 3.10
C ARG A 49 14.12 12.38 1.62
N CYS A 50 13.44 11.65 0.75
CA CYS A 50 13.74 11.62 -0.68
C CYS A 50 12.63 12.21 -1.56
N GLY A 51 11.45 12.50 -1.00
CA GLY A 51 10.28 12.99 -1.75
C GLY A 51 9.65 11.95 -2.69
N ILE A 52 10.14 10.71 -2.70
CA ILE A 52 9.59 9.62 -3.53
C ILE A 52 8.17 9.32 -3.05
N LYS A 53 7.24 9.32 -4.01
CA LYS A 53 5.83 9.00 -3.78
C LYS A 53 5.52 7.61 -4.30
N GLU A 54 4.73 6.87 -3.54
CA GLU A 54 4.30 5.52 -3.87
C GLU A 54 2.80 5.41 -3.65
N LYS A 55 2.13 4.65 -4.53
CA LYS A 55 0.75 4.23 -4.38
C LYS A 55 0.70 2.73 -4.14
N ARG A 56 -0.25 2.29 -3.34
CA ARG A 56 -0.47 0.88 -3.06
C ARG A 56 -1.03 0.21 -4.33
N LYS A 57 -0.46 -0.95 -4.68
CA LYS A 57 -0.94 -1.77 -5.79
C LYS A 57 -1.93 -2.78 -5.26
N PHE A 58 -3.12 -2.82 -5.84
CA PHE A 58 -4.13 -3.83 -5.57
C PHE A 58 -4.21 -4.77 -6.76
N LEU A 59 -4.36 -6.06 -6.48
CA LEU A 59 -4.70 -7.08 -7.46
C LEU A 59 -6.13 -7.53 -7.19
N GLU A 60 -6.93 -7.63 -8.24
CA GLU A 60 -8.27 -8.17 -8.15
C GLU A 60 -8.19 -9.70 -8.25
N ASN A 61 -8.73 -10.36 -7.23
CA ASN A 61 -8.90 -11.80 -7.24
C ASN A 61 -10.14 -12.17 -8.08
N ILE A 62 -10.22 -13.44 -8.48
CA ILE A 62 -11.34 -14.00 -9.25
C ILE A 62 -12.69 -13.77 -8.54
N ASP A 63 -12.67 -13.75 -7.20
CA ASP A 63 -13.86 -13.54 -6.36
C ASP A 63 -14.25 -12.05 -6.19
N GLY A 64 -13.62 -11.13 -6.95
CA GLY A 64 -13.85 -9.67 -6.87
C GLY A 64 -13.22 -8.98 -5.65
N THR A 65 -12.45 -9.71 -4.84
CA THR A 65 -11.74 -9.14 -3.69
C THR A 65 -10.41 -8.51 -4.11
N LEU A 66 -10.02 -7.40 -3.47
CA LEU A 66 -8.74 -6.74 -3.73
C LEU A 66 -7.66 -7.19 -2.75
N ALA A 67 -6.60 -7.83 -3.26
CA ALA A 67 -5.40 -8.17 -2.50
C ALA A 67 -4.35 -7.05 -2.62
N ALA A 68 -3.77 -6.64 -1.49
CA ALA A 68 -2.67 -5.69 -1.49
C ALA A 68 -1.37 -6.38 -1.95
N ALA A 69 -0.88 -6.03 -3.14
CA ALA A 69 0.26 -6.67 -3.79
C ALA A 69 1.58 -5.91 -3.64
N GLY A 70 1.59 -4.79 -2.92
CA GLY A 70 2.79 -4.01 -2.62
C GLY A 70 2.63 -2.52 -2.91
N TRP A 71 3.73 -1.88 -3.31
CA TRP A 71 3.82 -0.45 -3.58
C TRP A 71 4.41 -0.21 -4.97
N GLU A 72 3.79 0.70 -5.71
CA GLU A 72 4.23 1.16 -7.02
C GLU A 72 4.67 2.62 -6.92
N ARG A 73 5.80 2.97 -7.54
CA ARG A 73 6.27 4.36 -7.56
C ARG A 73 5.35 5.19 -8.43
N ILE A 74 4.97 6.35 -7.89
CA ILE A 74 4.31 7.39 -8.67
C ILE A 74 5.44 8.17 -9.34
N GLU A 75 5.64 7.92 -10.63
CA GLU A 75 6.53 8.78 -11.40
C GLU A 75 5.97 10.21 -11.38
N PRO A 76 6.82 11.24 -11.25
CA PRO A 76 6.38 12.61 -11.35
C PRO A 76 5.85 12.83 -12.76
N THR A 77 4.54 12.69 -12.93
CA THR A 77 3.87 13.01 -14.18
C THR A 77 3.97 14.53 -14.33
N GLU A 78 4.67 14.99 -15.37
CA GLU A 78 4.51 16.36 -15.83
C GLU A 78 3.05 16.54 -16.26
N ASN A 79 2.31 17.26 -15.43
CA ASN A 79 0.98 17.83 -15.69
C ASN A 79 -0.27 16.92 -15.79
N ASN A 80 -1.33 17.57 -15.30
CA ASN A 80 -2.76 17.39 -15.56
C ASN A 80 -3.50 16.27 -14.84
N SER A 81 -3.94 16.62 -13.63
CA SER A 81 -5.35 16.61 -13.23
C SER A 81 -6.25 15.57 -13.92
N VAL A 82 -6.41 14.43 -13.27
CA VAL A 82 -7.67 13.69 -13.35
C VAL A 82 -8.16 13.48 -11.93
N LYS A 83 -9.28 14.12 -11.64
CA LYS A 83 -10.06 13.98 -10.42
C LYS A 83 -10.48 12.53 -10.27
N CYS A 84 -10.31 12.00 -9.05
CA CYS A 84 -11.02 10.81 -8.61
C CYS A 84 -12.54 11.06 -8.61
#